data_AF-A0A7R8A0G8-F1
#
_entry.id   AF-A0A7R8A0G8-F1
#
_cell.length_a   1.000
_cell.length_b   1.000
_cell.length_c   1.000
_cell.angle_alpha   90.00
_cell.angle_beta   90.00
_cell.angle_gamma   90.00
#
_symmetry.space_group_name_H-M   'P 1'
#
loop_
_entity.id
_entity.type
_entity.pdbx_description
1 polymer ?
#
loop_
_entity_poly.entity_id
_entity_poly.type
_entity_poly.pdbx_seq_one_letter_code
_entity_poly.pdbx_strand_id
1 'polypeptide(L)'
;MAAALSYFESFAGDGSMDASKSMRIKSALESFAEYIVDNFLLPLRASSVKTPQATPTALSLSQTPTQVGTRQRVSALRKACLVRYHHRCVISRKFDIVEARKRSAEDRDNCKDDDGNLLSSEARGGFQYLEVAHILPHSLTTVAQGESELSESKTNVFRILDMFDPGLSHRLDGANIDRPVNALTLTLEYHRLLGEFQIYFEPTGRPHEYKIDSLEDSPFLRDPLFPVTRTLSLSPNRTIDPPDPRLLRVHCAIAHIMKLSGAAEHIEKVLRDMEEVDVKADGSTNLGYIMGLRLNGWVNTLSVF
;
A
#
# COMPACT_ATOMS: atom_id res chain seq x y z
N MET A 1 13.54 -14.47 14.44
CA MET A 1 14.16 -13.96 15.69
C MET A 1 15.60 -14.46 15.90
N ALA A 2 15.87 -15.77 15.79
CA ALA A 2 17.22 -16.34 16.00
C ALA A 2 18.35 -15.71 15.14
N ALA A 3 18.07 -15.39 13.86
CA ALA A 3 19.06 -14.75 12.99
C ALA A 3 19.40 -13.30 13.38
N ALA A 4 18.42 -12.52 13.86
CA ALA A 4 18.63 -11.15 14.34
C ALA A 4 19.42 -11.13 15.66
N LEU A 5 19.14 -12.09 16.54
CA LEU A 5 19.89 -12.29 17.78
C LEU A 5 21.34 -12.72 17.51
N SER A 6 21.55 -13.61 16.53
CA SER A 6 22.89 -14.01 16.08
C SER A 6 23.66 -12.85 15.45
N TYR A 7 22.99 -11.99 14.65
CA TYR A 7 23.61 -10.78 14.11
C TYR A 7 23.97 -9.79 15.22
N PHE A 8 23.12 -9.64 16.23
CA PHE A 8 23.41 -8.81 17.40
C PHE A 8 24.58 -9.36 18.23
N GLU A 9 24.64 -10.67 18.47
CA GLU A 9 25.75 -11.32 19.17
C GLU A 9 27.07 -11.16 18.41
N SER A 10 27.03 -11.18 17.07
CA SER A 10 28.18 -10.87 16.21
C SER A 10 28.57 -9.38 16.27
N PHE A 11 27.59 -8.47 16.25
CA PHE A 11 27.80 -7.02 16.32
C PHE A 11 28.33 -6.54 17.68
N ALA A 12 27.90 -7.19 18.77
CA ALA A 12 28.32 -6.85 20.13
C ALA A 12 29.79 -7.20 20.44
N GLY A 13 30.42 -8.03 19.60
CA GLY A 13 31.83 -8.44 19.73
C GLY A 13 32.10 -9.33 20.95
N ASP A 14 33.14 -10.16 20.86
CA ASP A 14 33.61 -11.13 21.89
C ASP A 14 34.18 -10.45 23.18
N GLY A 15 33.88 -9.17 23.38
CA GLY A 15 34.33 -8.37 24.52
C GLY A 15 33.30 -8.36 25.64
N SER A 16 33.28 -9.40 26.47
CA SER A 16 32.66 -9.45 27.81
C SER A 16 31.42 -8.53 27.99
N MET A 17 30.35 -8.81 27.24
CA MET A 17 29.07 -8.19 27.53
C MET A 17 28.49 -8.85 28.78
N ASP A 18 28.33 -8.08 29.86
CA ASP A 18 27.66 -8.54 31.08
C ASP A 18 26.33 -9.23 30.72
N ALA A 19 26.12 -10.44 31.25
CA ALA A 19 24.93 -11.26 30.98
C ALA A 19 23.64 -10.48 31.29
N SER A 20 23.65 -9.62 32.31
CA SER A 20 22.51 -8.74 32.63
C SER A 20 22.25 -7.71 31.51
N LYS A 21 23.31 -7.12 30.95
CA LYS A 21 23.21 -6.16 29.86
C LYS A 21 22.73 -6.82 28.56
N SER A 22 23.22 -8.02 28.25
CA SER A 22 22.76 -8.80 27.10
C SER A 22 21.27 -9.15 27.21
N MET A 23 20.82 -9.62 28.38
CA MET A 23 19.41 -9.92 28.63
C MET A 23 18.51 -8.69 28.48
N ARG A 24 18.92 -7.52 29.00
CA ARG A 24 18.15 -6.27 28.84
C ARG A 24 18.01 -5.87 27.38
N ILE A 25 19.06 -6.03 26.57
CA ILE A 25 19.00 -5.67 25.16
C ILE A 25 18.13 -6.65 24.37
N LYS A 26 18.23 -7.96 24.66
CA LYS A 26 17.33 -8.96 24.05
C LYS A 26 15.86 -8.63 24.33
N SER A 27 15.54 -8.35 25.58
CA SER A 27 14.17 -7.93 25.97
C SER A 27 13.75 -6.62 25.29
N ALA A 28 14.63 -5.62 25.21
CA ALA A 28 14.31 -4.37 24.51
C ALA A 28 14.09 -4.56 23.00
N LEU A 29 14.87 -5.44 22.36
CA LEU A 29 14.70 -5.80 20.94
C LEU A 29 13.38 -6.53 20.69
N GLU A 30 13.01 -7.46 21.57
CA GLU A 30 11.73 -8.18 21.51
C GLU A 30 10.56 -7.20 21.65
N SER A 31 10.58 -6.34 22.68
CA SER A 31 9.54 -5.32 22.86
C SER A 31 9.47 -4.33 21.70
N PHE A 32 10.61 -3.97 21.10
CA PHE A 32 10.61 -3.10 19.92
C PHE A 32 10.06 -3.82 18.68
N ALA A 33 10.35 -5.11 18.51
CA ALA A 33 9.81 -5.90 17.41
C ALA A 33 8.29 -6.02 17.51
N GLU A 34 7.76 -6.32 18.71
CA GLU A 34 6.32 -6.31 19.00
C GLU A 34 5.71 -4.93 18.69
N TYR A 35 6.37 -3.87 19.16
CA TYR A 35 5.93 -2.50 18.87
C TYR A 35 5.83 -2.21 17.36
N ILE A 36 6.83 -2.62 16.56
CA ILE A 36 6.81 -2.45 15.10
C ILE A 36 5.68 -3.26 14.46
N VAL A 37 5.43 -4.49 14.90
CA VAL A 37 4.33 -5.31 14.36
C VAL A 37 2.99 -4.62 14.63
N ASP A 38 2.73 -4.23 15.87
CA ASP A 38 1.41 -3.77 16.31
C ASP A 38 1.12 -2.33 15.91
N ASN A 39 2.13 -1.46 15.93
CA ASN A 39 1.96 -0.01 15.76
C ASN A 39 2.38 0.49 14.37
N PHE A 40 3.07 -0.32 13.57
CA PHE A 40 3.53 0.07 12.24
C PHE A 40 3.06 -0.88 11.13
N LEU A 41 3.37 -2.18 11.22
CA LEU A 41 3.04 -3.13 10.15
C LEU A 41 1.54 -3.42 10.08
N LEU A 42 0.90 -3.71 11.21
CA LEU A 42 -0.53 -4.01 11.29
C LEU A 42 -1.39 -2.85 10.77
N PRO A 43 -1.23 -1.59 11.21
CA PRO A 43 -2.06 -0.48 10.73
C PRO A 43 -1.83 -0.15 9.26
N LEU A 44 -0.59 -0.29 8.76
CA LEU A 44 -0.29 -0.12 7.34
C LEU A 44 -1.08 -1.13 6.51
N ARG A 45 -0.91 -2.43 6.76
CA ARG A 45 -1.60 -3.48 5.99
C ARG A 45 -3.13 -3.37 6.11
N ALA A 46 -3.65 -3.13 7.31
CA ALA A 46 -5.09 -3.02 7.56
C ALA A 46 -5.75 -1.88 6.76
N SER A 47 -4.98 -0.83 6.42
CA SER A 47 -5.51 0.37 5.78
C SER A 47 -5.15 0.49 4.30
N SER A 48 -4.09 -0.17 3.81
CA SER A 48 -3.69 -0.17 2.41
C SER A 48 -4.74 -0.78 1.47
N VAL A 49 -5.46 -1.82 1.91
CA VAL A 49 -6.49 -2.50 1.10
C VAL A 49 -7.73 -1.61 0.90
N LYS A 50 -7.91 -0.59 1.76
CA LYS A 50 -9.11 0.26 1.82
C LYS A 50 -8.91 1.64 1.18
N THR A 51 -8.12 1.75 0.12
CA THR A 51 -7.96 3.02 -0.60
C THR A 51 -9.33 3.52 -1.07
N PRO A 52 -9.81 4.71 -0.65
CA PRO A 52 -11.13 5.20 -1.01
C PRO A 52 -11.28 5.28 -2.53
N GLN A 53 -12.12 4.44 -3.12
CA GLN A 53 -12.52 4.60 -4.51
C GLN A 53 -13.59 5.68 -4.58
N ALA A 54 -13.48 6.57 -5.57
CA ALA A 54 -14.52 7.55 -5.84
C ALA A 54 -15.73 6.86 -6.50
N THR A 55 -16.49 6.06 -5.75
CA THR A 55 -17.78 5.53 -6.19
C THR A 55 -18.90 6.56 -5.99
N PRO A 56 -19.96 6.54 -6.82
CA PRO A 56 -21.08 7.48 -6.71
C PRO A 56 -21.85 7.37 -5.38
N THR A 57 -21.91 6.18 -4.78
CA THR A 57 -22.77 5.83 -3.64
C THR A 57 -22.42 6.54 -2.33
N ALA A 58 -21.22 7.12 -2.20
CA ALA A 58 -20.81 7.86 -0.99
C ALA A 58 -21.51 9.22 -0.80
N LEU A 59 -22.46 9.59 -1.67
CA LEU A 59 -23.18 10.87 -1.64
C LEU A 59 -24.25 10.97 -0.54
N SER A 60 -24.62 9.87 0.15
CA SER A 60 -25.77 9.85 1.07
C SER A 60 -25.45 10.06 2.56
N LEU A 61 -24.20 10.27 2.96
CA LEU A 61 -23.83 10.52 4.36
C LEU A 61 -23.43 11.98 4.54
N SER A 62 -23.92 12.63 5.60
CA SER A 62 -23.59 14.02 5.97
C SER A 62 -22.07 14.24 5.99
N GLN A 63 -21.56 15.05 5.07
CA GLN A 63 -20.12 15.20 4.83
C GLN A 63 -19.57 16.46 5.51
N THR A 64 -18.36 16.37 6.06
CA THR A 64 -17.62 17.54 6.54
C THR A 64 -16.82 18.19 5.40
N PRO A 65 -16.50 19.50 5.46
CA PRO A 65 -15.73 20.20 4.43
C PRO A 65 -14.38 19.52 4.11
N THR A 66 -13.73 18.95 5.14
CA THR A 66 -12.49 18.20 5.02
C THR A 66 -12.63 16.95 4.15
N GLN A 67 -13.76 16.23 4.27
CA GLN A 67 -14.05 15.04 3.45
C GLN A 67 -14.31 15.40 1.99
N VAL A 68 -14.97 16.53 1.73
CA VAL A 68 -15.21 17.05 0.37
C VAL A 68 -13.89 17.38 -0.33
N GLY A 69 -12.98 18.07 0.37
CA GLY A 69 -11.64 18.38 -0.15
C GLY A 69 -10.84 17.13 -0.47
N THR A 70 -10.86 16.12 0.42
CA THR A 70 -10.20 14.83 0.18
C THR A 70 -10.75 14.10 -1.05
N ARG A 71 -12.08 14.03 -1.21
CA ARG A 71 -12.69 13.35 -2.38
C ARG A 71 -12.29 14.02 -3.70
N GLN A 72 -12.24 15.34 -3.74
CA GLN A 72 -11.79 16.08 -4.92
C GLN A 72 -10.33 15.78 -5.25
N ARG A 73 -9.44 15.76 -4.25
CA ARG A 73 -8.02 15.40 -4.45
C ARG A 73 -7.87 13.97 -4.97
N VAL A 74 -8.56 13.00 -4.37
CA VAL A 74 -8.51 11.59 -4.82
C VAL A 74 -9.06 11.43 -6.23
N SER A 75 -10.12 12.16 -6.60
CA SER A 75 -10.64 12.16 -7.97
C SER A 75 -9.64 12.74 -8.97
N ALA A 76 -9.00 13.86 -8.63
CA ALA A 76 -7.95 14.48 -9.44
C ALA A 76 -6.74 13.56 -9.60
N LEU A 77 -6.29 12.94 -8.50
CA LEU A 77 -5.23 11.93 -8.48
C LEU A 77 -5.55 10.78 -9.43
N ARG A 78 -6.77 10.24 -9.36
CA ARG A 78 -7.20 9.13 -10.21
C ARG A 78 -7.07 9.49 -11.70
N LYS A 79 -7.62 10.65 -12.08
CA LYS A 79 -7.54 11.14 -13.46
C LYS A 79 -6.08 11.32 -13.91
N ALA A 80 -5.24 11.91 -13.08
CA ALA A 80 -3.82 12.11 -13.40
C ALA A 80 -3.08 10.78 -13.58
N CYS A 81 -3.28 9.81 -12.69
CA CYS A 81 -2.61 8.51 -12.79
C CYS A 81 -3.05 7.71 -14.02
N LEU A 82 -4.35 7.72 -14.36
CA LEU A 82 -4.86 7.08 -15.58
C LEU A 82 -4.20 7.67 -16.84
N VAL A 83 -4.15 9.00 -16.95
CA VAL A 83 -3.50 9.69 -18.07
C VAL A 83 -2.00 9.40 -18.12
N ARG A 84 -1.30 9.45 -16.99
CA ARG A 84 0.15 9.16 -16.92
C ARG A 84 0.50 7.77 -17.46
N TYR A 85 -0.35 6.79 -17.20
CA TYR A 85 -0.14 5.40 -17.62
C TYR A 85 -0.91 5.01 -18.88
N HIS A 86 -1.37 5.96 -19.68
CA HIS A 86 -2.03 5.67 -20.95
C HIS A 86 -3.25 4.75 -20.76
N HIS A 87 -3.98 4.95 -19.67
CA HIS A 87 -5.13 4.14 -19.24
C HIS A 87 -4.83 2.64 -19.14
N ARG A 88 -3.59 2.27 -18.82
CA ARG A 88 -3.17 0.87 -18.63
C ARG A 88 -2.73 0.59 -17.20
N CYS A 89 -2.93 -0.67 -16.80
CA CYS A 89 -2.32 -1.21 -15.60
C CYS A 89 -0.79 -1.20 -15.73
N VAL A 90 -0.08 -0.72 -14.72
CA VAL A 90 1.40 -0.71 -14.68
C VAL A 90 1.99 -2.12 -14.82
N ILE A 91 1.33 -3.15 -14.27
CA ILE A 91 1.83 -4.52 -14.18
C ILE A 91 1.39 -5.35 -15.39
N SER A 92 0.08 -5.59 -15.56
CA SER A 92 -0.43 -6.44 -16.65
C SER A 92 -0.54 -5.73 -18.00
N ARG A 93 -0.42 -4.40 -18.06
CA ARG A 93 -0.65 -3.58 -19.28
C ARG A 93 -2.06 -3.65 -19.85
N LYS A 94 -3.01 -4.31 -19.16
CA LYS A 94 -4.43 -4.31 -19.54
C LYS A 94 -4.97 -2.88 -19.53
N PHE A 95 -5.80 -2.57 -20.51
CA PHE A 95 -6.40 -1.27 -20.74
C PHE A 95 -7.68 -1.09 -19.92
N ASP A 96 -7.99 0.14 -19.52
CA ASP A 96 -9.19 0.45 -18.75
C ASP A 96 -10.46 0.20 -19.56
N ILE A 97 -11.29 -0.70 -19.06
CA ILE A 97 -12.55 -1.06 -19.72
C ILE A 97 -13.55 0.11 -19.75
N VAL A 98 -13.50 1.01 -18.77
CA VAL A 98 -14.40 2.18 -18.72
C VAL A 98 -14.04 3.16 -19.84
N GLU A 99 -12.75 3.47 -19.97
CA GLU A 99 -12.25 4.32 -21.05
C GLU A 99 -12.46 3.68 -22.44
N ALA A 100 -12.25 2.37 -22.58
CA ALA A 100 -12.50 1.65 -23.84
C ALA A 100 -13.96 1.75 -24.28
N ARG A 101 -14.91 1.55 -23.36
CA ARG A 101 -16.35 1.70 -23.64
C ARG A 101 -16.71 3.12 -24.06
N LYS A 102 -16.13 4.12 -23.37
CA LYS A 102 -16.35 5.52 -23.70
C LYS A 102 -15.88 5.84 -25.11
N ARG A 103 -14.64 5.48 -25.47
CA ARG A 103 -14.09 5.71 -26.82
C ARG A 103 -14.83 4.93 -27.90
N SER A 104 -15.29 3.72 -27.59
CA SER A 104 -16.11 2.92 -28.52
C SER A 104 -17.47 3.57 -28.81
N ALA A 105 -18.08 4.24 -27.83
CA ALA A 105 -19.31 4.98 -28.02
C ALA A 105 -19.13 6.24 -28.91
N GLU A 106 -17.94 6.85 -28.87
CA GLU A 106 -17.60 8.06 -29.63
C GLU A 106 -17.16 7.74 -31.08
N ASP A 107 -16.21 6.81 -31.25
CA ASP A 107 -15.50 6.60 -32.53
C ASP A 107 -15.82 5.26 -33.23
N ARG A 108 -16.69 4.43 -32.64
CA ARG A 108 -17.08 3.07 -33.11
C ARG A 108 -15.87 2.21 -33.52
N ASP A 109 -15.63 2.06 -34.82
CA ASP A 109 -14.67 1.09 -35.39
C ASP A 109 -13.22 1.61 -35.44
N ASN A 110 -12.99 2.92 -35.29
CA ASN A 110 -11.65 3.53 -35.29
C ASN A 110 -11.17 3.91 -33.88
N CYS A 111 -11.74 3.26 -32.87
CA CYS A 111 -11.39 3.48 -31.48
C CYS A 111 -9.95 3.06 -31.19
N LYS A 112 -9.12 3.99 -30.69
CA LYS A 112 -7.70 3.80 -30.43
C LYS A 112 -7.34 3.97 -28.95
N ASP A 113 -6.29 3.28 -28.52
CA ASP A 113 -5.61 3.56 -27.25
C ASP A 113 -4.83 4.87 -27.32
N ASP A 114 -4.24 5.27 -26.19
CA ASP A 114 -3.44 6.50 -26.08
C ASP A 114 -2.15 6.46 -26.92
N ASP A 115 -1.74 5.28 -27.40
CA ASP A 115 -0.57 5.08 -28.25
C ASP A 115 -0.93 5.03 -29.75
N GLY A 116 -2.23 5.14 -30.08
CA GLY A 116 -2.75 5.16 -31.45
C GLY A 116 -3.08 3.77 -32.04
N ASN A 117 -2.94 2.70 -31.25
CA ASN A 117 -3.30 1.34 -31.65
C ASN A 117 -4.80 1.13 -31.56
N LEU A 118 -5.37 0.34 -32.47
CA LEU A 118 -6.81 0.04 -32.44
C LEU A 118 -7.15 -0.83 -31.23
N LEU A 119 -8.17 -0.44 -30.46
CA LEU A 119 -8.65 -1.24 -29.33
C LEU A 119 -9.20 -2.61 -29.77
N SER A 120 -9.70 -2.72 -31.00
CA SER A 120 -10.14 -4.00 -31.57
C SER A 120 -9.01 -5.00 -31.79
N SER A 121 -7.75 -4.55 -31.81
CA SER A 121 -6.57 -5.41 -31.95
C SER A 121 -6.06 -5.97 -30.61
N GLU A 122 -6.61 -5.51 -29.49
CA GLU A 122 -6.27 -6.02 -28.16
C GLU A 122 -6.58 -7.50 -28.02
N ALA A 123 -5.69 -8.23 -27.34
CA ALA A 123 -5.89 -9.65 -27.09
C ALA A 123 -7.16 -9.89 -26.25
N ARG A 124 -7.75 -11.08 -26.37
CA ARG A 124 -8.86 -11.48 -25.49
C ARG A 124 -8.42 -11.38 -24.03
N GLY A 125 -9.16 -10.61 -23.24
CA GLY A 125 -8.82 -10.30 -21.84
C GLY A 125 -7.88 -9.10 -21.66
N GLY A 126 -7.61 -8.32 -22.71
CA GLY A 126 -6.80 -7.11 -22.68
C GLY A 126 -7.46 -5.92 -21.97
N PHE A 127 -8.74 -6.02 -21.61
CA PHE A 127 -9.49 -4.97 -20.90
C PHE A 127 -9.83 -5.39 -19.48
N GLN A 128 -9.65 -4.49 -18.53
CA GLN A 128 -10.03 -4.70 -17.12
C GLN A 128 -10.38 -3.38 -16.44
N TYR A 129 -11.15 -3.44 -15.34
CA TYR A 129 -11.34 -2.26 -14.49
C TYR A 129 -10.01 -1.89 -13.83
N LEU A 130 -9.65 -0.61 -13.94
CA LEU A 130 -8.47 -0.06 -13.27
C LEU A 130 -8.84 0.74 -12.03
N GLU A 131 -7.94 0.67 -11.06
CA GLU A 131 -7.96 1.43 -9.81
C GLU A 131 -6.66 2.18 -9.66
N VAL A 132 -6.71 3.25 -8.87
CA VAL A 132 -5.52 4.01 -8.49
C VAL A 132 -5.26 3.70 -7.02
N ALA A 133 -4.11 3.08 -6.79
CA ALA A 133 -3.65 2.60 -5.51
C ALA A 133 -2.58 3.53 -4.98
N HIS A 134 -2.67 3.95 -3.72
CA HIS A 134 -1.56 4.63 -3.08
C HIS A 134 -0.42 3.63 -2.77
N ILE A 135 0.84 4.06 -2.89
CA ILE A 135 2.01 3.22 -2.56
C ILE A 135 2.12 3.08 -1.04
N LEU A 136 2.07 4.21 -0.33
CA LEU A 136 1.87 4.25 1.11
C LEU A 136 0.44 4.74 1.43
N PRO A 137 -0.26 4.12 2.41
CA PRO A 137 -1.72 4.24 2.52
C PRO A 137 -2.23 5.67 2.73
N HIS A 138 -3.33 6.01 2.06
CA HIS A 138 -4.03 7.28 2.24
C HIS A 138 -4.39 7.57 3.71
N SER A 139 -4.71 6.53 4.48
CA SER A 139 -5.07 6.60 5.90
C SER A 139 -4.02 7.28 6.78
N LEU A 140 -2.75 7.36 6.35
CA LEU A 140 -1.64 7.94 7.10
C LEU A 140 -1.87 9.40 7.51
N THR A 141 -2.60 10.18 6.71
CA THR A 141 -2.89 11.59 7.02
C THR A 141 -4.34 11.86 7.38
N THR A 142 -5.20 10.82 7.40
CA THR A 142 -6.59 10.99 7.80
C THR A 142 -6.68 11.35 9.28
N VAL A 143 -7.36 12.43 9.61
CA VAL A 143 -7.62 12.79 11.01
C VAL A 143 -8.89 12.06 11.48
N ALA A 144 -8.88 11.57 12.72
CA ALA A 144 -10.05 10.93 13.31
C ALA A 144 -11.22 11.92 13.43
N GLN A 145 -12.46 11.42 13.39
CA GLN A 145 -13.62 12.29 13.39
C GLN A 145 -13.72 13.09 14.71
N GLY A 146 -13.77 14.42 14.59
CA GLY A 146 -13.81 15.33 15.74
C GLY A 146 -12.45 15.80 16.22
N GLU A 147 -11.36 15.24 15.69
CA GLU A 147 -9.99 15.65 16.02
C GLU A 147 -9.47 16.71 15.04
N SER A 148 -8.52 17.52 15.51
CA SER A 148 -7.81 18.50 14.67
C SER A 148 -6.41 18.06 14.27
N GLU A 149 -5.83 17.09 14.98
CA GLU A 149 -4.44 16.64 14.81
C GLU A 149 -4.37 15.13 14.55
N LEU A 150 -3.23 14.68 14.03
CA LEU A 150 -2.98 13.25 13.83
C LEU A 150 -2.84 12.54 15.18
N SER A 151 -3.33 11.30 15.26
CA SER A 151 -3.12 10.47 16.43
C SER A 151 -1.63 10.21 16.68
N GLU A 152 -1.28 9.93 17.93
CA GLU A 152 0.09 9.54 18.30
C GLU A 152 0.55 8.30 17.51
N SER A 153 -0.36 7.35 17.28
CA SER A 153 -0.14 6.18 16.43
C SER A 153 0.35 6.57 15.02
N LYS A 154 -0.31 7.52 14.35
CA LYS A 154 0.10 7.99 13.02
C LYS A 154 1.41 8.77 13.05
N THR A 155 1.60 9.58 14.09
CA THR A 155 2.87 10.30 14.31
C THR A 155 4.04 9.33 14.46
N ASN A 156 3.84 8.22 15.18
CA ASN A 156 4.86 7.19 15.32
C ASN A 156 5.14 6.45 14.02
N VAL A 157 4.12 6.20 13.19
CA VAL A 157 4.33 5.65 11.84
C VAL A 157 5.20 6.58 10.98
N PHE A 158 4.95 7.91 11.01
CA PHE A 158 5.82 8.86 10.32
C PHE A 158 7.27 8.84 10.82
N ARG A 159 7.47 8.74 12.15
CA ARG A 159 8.82 8.60 12.73
C ARG A 159 9.53 7.34 12.24
N ILE A 160 8.82 6.22 12.18
CA ILE A 160 9.38 4.96 11.68
C ILE A 160 9.67 5.05 10.18
N LEU A 161 8.80 5.66 9.38
CA LEU A 161 9.07 5.91 7.96
C LEU A 161 10.34 6.75 7.75
N ASP A 162 10.58 7.75 8.61
CA ASP A 162 11.83 8.52 8.57
C ASP A 162 13.07 7.74 9.05
N MET A 163 12.89 6.66 9.82
CA MET A 163 13.98 5.71 10.10
C MET A 163 14.34 4.88 8.86
N PHE A 164 13.38 4.55 8.00
CA PHE A 164 13.64 3.87 6.72
C PHE A 164 14.30 4.79 5.70
N ASP A 165 13.77 6.00 5.55
CA ASP A 165 14.28 6.97 4.59
C ASP A 165 14.07 8.41 5.12
N PRO A 166 15.13 9.10 5.61
CA PRO A 166 14.99 10.39 6.27
C PRO A 166 14.28 11.47 5.45
N GLY A 167 13.23 12.08 6.00
CA GLY A 167 12.45 13.14 5.36
C GLY A 167 11.39 12.62 4.38
N LEU A 168 11.02 11.34 4.49
CA LEU A 168 9.90 10.77 3.76
C LEU A 168 8.56 11.30 4.29
N SER A 169 8.47 11.58 5.60
CA SER A 169 7.27 12.12 6.24
C SER A 169 6.80 13.42 5.58
N HIS A 170 7.72 14.36 5.33
CA HIS A 170 7.44 15.63 4.64
C HIS A 170 6.93 15.46 3.20
N ARG A 171 7.16 14.31 2.57
CA ARG A 171 6.64 14.03 1.22
C ARG A 171 5.19 13.55 1.23
N LEU A 172 4.70 13.13 2.39
CA LEU A 172 3.41 12.49 2.56
C LEU A 172 2.46 13.30 3.45
N ASP A 173 2.90 14.43 4.01
CA ASP A 173 2.12 15.20 4.97
C ASP A 173 0.82 15.78 4.37
N GLY A 174 -0.24 15.81 5.19
CA GLY A 174 -1.53 16.40 4.83
C GLY A 174 -2.03 16.01 3.44
N ALA A 175 -2.10 17.00 2.54
CA ALA A 175 -2.57 16.83 1.16
C ALA A 175 -1.54 16.20 0.21
N ASN A 176 -0.26 16.14 0.59
CA ASN A 176 0.79 15.53 -0.23
C ASN A 176 0.62 14.01 -0.36
N ILE A 177 -0.11 13.36 0.57
CA ILE A 177 -0.49 11.94 0.47
C ILE A 177 -1.20 11.61 -0.85
N ASP A 178 -1.99 12.55 -1.37
CA ASP A 178 -2.83 12.40 -2.56
C ASP A 178 -2.13 12.86 -3.85
N ARG A 179 -0.80 12.98 -3.84
CA ARG A 179 -0.03 13.34 -5.03
C ARG A 179 0.29 12.11 -5.90
N PRO A 180 0.42 12.30 -7.23
CA PRO A 180 0.76 11.21 -8.16
C PRO A 180 2.05 10.46 -7.82
N VAL A 181 2.97 11.10 -7.09
CA VAL A 181 4.21 10.48 -6.60
C VAL A 181 3.98 9.28 -5.68
N ASN A 182 2.84 9.25 -4.98
CA ASN A 182 2.47 8.18 -4.05
C ASN A 182 1.40 7.26 -4.66
N ALA A 183 1.26 7.15 -5.99
CA ALA A 183 0.17 6.38 -6.57
C ALA A 183 0.55 5.60 -7.84
N LEU A 184 -0.14 4.47 -8.06
CA LEU A 184 -0.01 3.58 -9.21
C LEU A 184 -1.38 3.26 -9.80
N THR A 185 -1.46 3.02 -11.11
CA THR A 185 -2.67 2.49 -11.76
C THR A 185 -2.56 0.98 -11.87
N LEU A 186 -3.47 0.26 -11.22
CA LEU A 186 -3.45 -1.20 -11.08
C LEU A 186 -4.82 -1.79 -11.45
N THR A 187 -4.85 -3.09 -11.77
CA THR A 187 -6.11 -3.85 -11.74
C THR A 187 -6.48 -4.12 -10.29
N LEU A 188 -7.75 -4.46 -10.03
CA LEU A 188 -8.23 -4.80 -8.68
C LEU A 188 -7.34 -5.83 -7.96
N GLU A 189 -6.94 -6.89 -8.67
CA GLU A 189 -6.09 -7.95 -8.13
C GLU A 189 -4.73 -7.42 -7.67
N TYR A 190 -4.01 -6.68 -8.53
CA TYR A 190 -2.71 -6.14 -8.14
C TYR A 190 -2.80 -5.01 -7.12
N HIS A 191 -3.92 -4.27 -7.08
CA HIS A 191 -4.15 -3.30 -6.01
C HIS A 191 -4.25 -4.01 -4.65
N ARG A 192 -4.98 -5.13 -4.57
CA ARG A 192 -5.03 -5.96 -3.35
C ARG A 192 -3.65 -6.46 -2.97
N LEU A 193 -2.92 -7.07 -3.90
CA LEU A 193 -1.57 -7.56 -3.64
C LEU A 193 -0.61 -6.44 -3.20
N LEU A 194 -0.71 -5.24 -3.77
CA LEU A 194 0.09 -4.09 -3.35
C LEU A 194 -0.24 -3.71 -1.90
N GLY A 195 -1.53 -3.64 -1.58
CA GLY A 195 -2.00 -3.24 -0.26
C GLY A 195 -1.70 -4.26 0.83
N GLU A 196 -1.73 -5.53 0.49
CA GLU A 196 -1.32 -6.64 1.36
C GLU A 196 0.20 -6.79 1.49
N PHE A 197 0.97 -5.94 0.78
CA PHE A 197 2.43 -6.02 0.68
C PHE A 197 2.92 -7.38 0.16
N GLN A 198 2.15 -8.00 -0.73
CA GLN A 198 2.49 -9.29 -1.37
C GLN A 198 3.25 -9.13 -2.68
N ILE A 199 3.23 -7.94 -3.30
CA ILE A 199 4.07 -7.60 -4.45
C ILE A 199 4.97 -6.42 -4.11
N TYR A 200 6.11 -6.31 -4.79
CA TYR A 200 7.09 -5.24 -4.55
C TYR A 200 7.79 -4.82 -5.84
N PHE A 201 8.44 -3.66 -5.80
CA PHE A 201 9.09 -3.02 -6.94
C PHE A 201 10.58 -2.83 -6.63
N GLU A 202 11.45 -3.60 -7.29
CA GLU A 202 12.90 -3.48 -7.17
C GLU A 202 13.46 -2.62 -8.31
N PRO A 203 14.27 -1.59 -8.03
CA PRO A 203 14.88 -0.80 -9.09
C PRO A 203 15.90 -1.64 -9.88
N THR A 204 15.86 -1.58 -11.21
CA THR A 204 16.84 -2.31 -12.06
C THR A 204 18.15 -1.54 -12.28
N GLY A 205 18.22 -0.31 -11.78
CA GLY A 205 19.29 0.65 -12.06
C GLY A 205 19.03 1.55 -13.28
N ARG A 206 18.02 1.22 -14.12
CA ARG A 206 17.56 2.11 -15.18
C ARG A 206 16.49 3.08 -14.66
N PRO A 207 16.46 4.35 -15.11
CA PRO A 207 15.47 5.32 -14.67
C PRO A 207 14.03 4.82 -14.91
N HIS A 208 13.21 4.88 -13.85
CA HIS A 208 11.80 4.49 -13.86
C HIS A 208 11.52 3.02 -14.25
N GLU A 209 12.53 2.16 -14.25
CA GLU A 209 12.37 0.74 -14.54
C GLU A 209 12.50 -0.09 -13.27
N TYR A 210 11.55 -0.99 -13.10
CA TYR A 210 11.46 -1.84 -11.92
C TYR A 210 11.22 -3.29 -12.33
N LYS A 211 11.90 -4.21 -11.64
CA LYS A 211 11.52 -5.61 -11.58
C LYS A 211 10.44 -5.72 -10.52
N ILE A 212 9.28 -6.23 -10.93
CA ILE A 212 8.10 -6.40 -10.09
C ILE A 212 7.96 -7.89 -9.85
N ASP A 213 7.85 -8.27 -8.58
CA ASP A 213 7.79 -9.67 -8.16
C ASP A 213 6.81 -9.82 -6.98
N SER A 214 6.52 -11.08 -6.64
CA SER A 214 5.59 -11.48 -5.58
C SER A 214 6.34 -12.22 -4.46
N LEU A 215 5.85 -12.06 -3.23
CA LEU A 215 6.28 -12.81 -2.03
C LEU A 215 5.46 -14.09 -1.81
N GLU A 216 4.60 -14.45 -2.76
CA GLU A 216 3.87 -15.72 -2.77
C GLU A 216 4.84 -16.89 -3.03
N ASP A 217 4.98 -17.76 -2.02
CA ASP A 217 5.83 -18.95 -2.09
C ASP A 217 5.13 -20.10 -2.84
N SER A 218 3.80 -20.11 -2.84
CA SER A 218 3.00 -21.16 -3.43
C SER A 218 2.98 -21.08 -4.95
N PRO A 219 3.57 -22.05 -5.68
CA PRO A 219 3.68 -21.97 -7.13
C PRO A 219 2.33 -21.96 -7.85
N PHE A 220 1.27 -22.50 -7.24
CA PHE A 220 -0.06 -22.57 -7.84
C PHE A 220 -0.90 -21.30 -7.61
N LEU A 221 -0.58 -20.51 -6.58
CA LEU A 221 -1.23 -19.21 -6.31
C LEU A 221 -0.50 -18.05 -6.98
N ARG A 222 0.79 -18.23 -7.29
CA ARG A 222 1.63 -17.20 -7.89
C ARG A 222 1.20 -16.91 -9.33
N ASP A 223 0.89 -15.65 -9.61
CA ASP A 223 0.61 -15.19 -10.96
C ASP A 223 1.82 -15.47 -11.88
N PRO A 224 1.63 -16.21 -12.99
CA PRO A 224 2.72 -16.55 -13.92
C PRO A 224 3.36 -15.32 -14.58
N LEU A 225 2.74 -14.14 -14.49
CA LEU A 225 3.34 -12.90 -14.93
C LEU A 225 4.61 -12.54 -14.14
N PHE A 226 4.72 -12.96 -12.88
CA PHE A 226 5.87 -12.61 -12.04
C PHE A 226 7.07 -13.57 -12.22
N PRO A 227 8.32 -13.08 -12.20
CA PRO A 227 8.70 -11.66 -12.16
C PRO A 227 8.49 -10.99 -13.52
N VAL A 228 8.12 -9.71 -13.51
CA VAL A 228 7.99 -8.89 -14.72
C VAL A 228 8.78 -7.60 -14.59
N THR A 229 9.49 -7.21 -15.66
CA THR A 229 10.16 -5.91 -15.70
C THR A 229 9.27 -4.88 -16.40
N ARG A 230 9.10 -3.72 -15.78
CA ARG A 230 8.27 -2.63 -16.28
C ARG A 230 8.97 -1.29 -16.14
N THR A 231 8.99 -0.54 -17.24
CA THR A 231 9.24 0.89 -17.21
C THR A 231 7.92 1.62 -16.92
N LEU A 232 7.89 2.38 -15.83
CA LEU A 232 6.73 3.19 -15.44
C LEU A 232 6.68 4.42 -16.33
N SER A 233 5.56 4.59 -17.04
CA SER A 233 5.40 5.67 -18.02
C SER A 233 5.50 7.04 -17.36
N LEU A 234 6.20 7.95 -18.05
CA LEU A 234 6.13 9.37 -17.77
C LEU A 234 4.94 9.95 -18.54
N SER A 235 4.27 10.95 -17.96
CA SER A 235 3.23 11.67 -18.71
C SER A 235 3.84 12.33 -19.96
N PRO A 236 3.12 12.41 -21.09
CA PRO A 236 3.67 12.89 -22.37
C PRO A 236 4.39 14.24 -22.28
N ASN A 237 3.85 15.16 -21.47
CA ASN A 237 4.40 16.50 -21.25
C ASN A 237 5.15 16.63 -19.92
N ARG A 238 5.38 15.53 -19.19
CA ARG A 238 5.96 15.49 -17.83
C ARG A 238 5.27 16.42 -16.82
N THR A 239 3.98 16.68 -17.02
CA THR A 239 3.16 17.53 -16.14
C THR A 239 2.62 16.78 -14.93
N ILE A 240 2.57 15.45 -15.01
CA ILE A 240 2.16 14.56 -13.91
C ILE A 240 3.42 13.85 -13.41
N ASP A 241 3.75 14.10 -12.15
CA ASP A 241 4.91 13.51 -11.48
C ASP A 241 4.88 11.97 -11.58
N PRO A 242 6.02 11.30 -11.84
CA PRO A 242 6.12 9.84 -11.72
C PRO A 242 6.06 9.40 -10.25
N PRO A 243 5.85 8.10 -9.98
CA PRO A 243 5.99 7.57 -8.63
C PRO A 243 7.37 7.87 -8.06
N ASP A 244 7.42 8.26 -6.78
CA ASP A 244 8.67 8.49 -6.08
C ASP A 244 9.40 7.16 -5.87
N PRO A 245 10.63 6.98 -6.41
CA PRO A 245 11.41 5.77 -6.17
C PRO A 245 11.67 5.49 -4.69
N ARG A 246 11.69 6.52 -3.83
CA ARG A 246 11.86 6.36 -2.38
C ARG A 246 10.67 5.65 -1.75
N LEU A 247 9.45 6.00 -2.17
CA LEU A 247 8.22 5.36 -1.67
C LEU A 247 8.15 3.89 -2.09
N LEU A 248 8.51 3.59 -3.34
CA LEU A 248 8.58 2.20 -3.82
C LEU A 248 9.63 1.38 -3.07
N ARG A 249 10.79 1.97 -2.76
CA ARG A 249 11.85 1.30 -1.98
C ARG A 249 11.41 1.00 -0.56
N VAL A 250 10.74 1.96 0.08
CA VAL A 250 10.21 1.80 1.45
C VAL A 250 9.10 0.75 1.46
N HIS A 251 8.18 0.77 0.49
CA HIS A 251 7.16 -0.27 0.33
C HIS A 251 7.81 -1.67 0.16
N CYS A 252 8.81 -1.79 -0.71
CA CYS A 252 9.58 -3.02 -0.90
C CYS A 252 10.23 -3.52 0.40
N ALA A 253 10.89 -2.63 1.16
CA ALA A 253 11.49 -2.98 2.44
C ALA A 253 10.45 -3.46 3.46
N ILE A 254 9.31 -2.78 3.55
CA ILE A 254 8.20 -3.16 4.45
C ILE A 254 7.65 -4.54 4.06
N ALA A 255 7.44 -4.80 2.77
CA ALA A 255 6.97 -6.09 2.27
C ALA A 255 7.91 -7.24 2.68
N HIS A 256 9.22 -7.06 2.46
CA HIS A 256 10.20 -8.05 2.90
C HIS A 256 10.26 -8.21 4.42
N ILE A 257 10.17 -7.13 5.19
CA ILE A 257 10.14 -7.21 6.65
C ILE A 257 8.91 -7.98 7.13
N MET A 258 7.72 -7.70 6.57
CA MET A 258 6.50 -8.43 6.93
C MET A 258 6.64 -9.93 6.68
N LYS A 259 7.20 -10.32 5.52
CA LYS A 259 7.40 -11.73 5.16
C LYS A 259 8.48 -12.40 6.01
N LEU A 260 9.67 -11.81 6.09
CA LEU A 260 10.83 -12.43 6.75
C LEU A 260 10.68 -12.49 8.28
N SER A 261 9.87 -11.60 8.88
CA SER A 261 9.57 -11.63 10.31
C SER A 261 8.46 -12.60 10.70
N GLY A 262 7.67 -13.10 9.74
CA GLY A 262 6.42 -13.84 10.01
C GLY A 262 5.27 -12.95 10.48
N ALA A 263 5.44 -11.62 10.45
CA ALA A 263 4.39 -10.68 10.82
C ALA A 263 3.22 -10.71 9.83
N ALA A 264 3.48 -11.05 8.56
CA ALA A 264 2.44 -11.15 7.55
C ALA A 264 1.35 -12.17 7.94
N GLU A 265 1.74 -13.37 8.37
CA GLU A 265 0.81 -14.43 8.76
C GLU A 265 0.10 -14.09 10.08
N HIS A 266 0.82 -13.47 11.02
CA HIS A 266 0.24 -13.00 12.28
C HIS A 266 -0.83 -11.93 12.03
N ILE A 267 -0.52 -10.91 11.24
CA ILE A 267 -1.44 -9.82 10.90
C ILE A 267 -2.67 -10.35 10.16
N GLU A 268 -2.48 -11.27 9.20
CA GLU A 268 -3.61 -11.88 8.49
C GLU A 268 -4.57 -12.58 9.45
N LYS A 269 -4.04 -13.35 10.40
CA LYS A 269 -4.84 -13.98 11.45
C LYS A 269 -5.56 -12.94 12.30
N VAL A 270 -4.87 -11.87 12.70
CA VAL A 270 -5.50 -10.79 13.47
C VAL A 270 -6.66 -10.20 12.70
N LEU A 271 -6.46 -9.80 11.43
CA LEU A 271 -7.47 -9.19 10.58
C LEU A 271 -8.65 -10.13 10.32
N ARG A 272 -8.41 -11.41 10.06
CA ARG A 272 -9.46 -12.41 9.88
C ARG A 272 -10.30 -12.62 11.14
N ASP A 273 -9.66 -12.71 12.30
CA ASP A 273 -10.36 -12.79 13.59
C ASP A 273 -11.25 -11.54 13.83
N MET A 274 -10.92 -10.38 13.23
CA MET A 274 -11.76 -9.17 13.29
C MET A 274 -13.05 -9.30 12.45
N GLU A 275 -13.02 -10.09 11.38
CA GLU A 275 -14.16 -10.30 10.49
C GLU A 275 -15.14 -11.33 11.07
N GLU A 276 -14.62 -12.36 11.75
CA GLU A 276 -15.43 -13.48 12.23
C GLU A 276 -16.11 -13.22 13.60
N VAL A 277 -15.80 -12.12 14.31
CA VAL A 277 -16.30 -11.78 15.68
C VAL A 277 -16.38 -13.03 16.57
N ASP A 278 -15.35 -13.87 16.53
CA ASP A 278 -15.36 -15.14 17.25
C ASP A 278 -14.56 -14.98 18.56
N VAL A 279 -15.22 -15.26 19.68
CA VAL A 279 -14.55 -15.32 20.99
C VAL A 279 -13.84 -16.66 21.06
N LYS A 280 -12.51 -16.64 21.13
CA LYS A 280 -11.74 -17.88 21.25
C LYS A 280 -12.19 -18.64 22.51
N ALA A 281 -12.06 -19.96 22.50
CA ALA A 281 -12.50 -20.82 23.61
C ALA A 281 -11.85 -20.47 24.97
N ASP A 282 -10.75 -19.71 24.97
CA ASP A 282 -10.05 -19.18 26.15
C ASP A 282 -10.55 -17.80 26.62
N GLY A 283 -11.57 -17.24 25.97
CA GLY A 283 -12.13 -15.92 26.26
C GLY A 283 -11.30 -14.75 25.69
N SER A 284 -10.20 -15.01 24.97
CA SER A 284 -9.40 -13.97 24.34
C SER A 284 -10.07 -13.43 23.06
N THR A 285 -9.93 -12.13 22.82
CA THR A 285 -10.46 -11.48 21.61
C THR A 285 -9.44 -10.46 21.09
N ASN A 286 -9.39 -10.25 19.78
CA ASN A 286 -8.55 -9.20 19.16
C ASN A 286 -9.24 -7.82 19.22
N LEU A 287 -10.26 -7.64 20.05
CA LEU A 287 -11.07 -6.43 20.12
C LEU A 287 -10.23 -5.18 20.43
N GLY A 288 -9.16 -5.31 21.22
CA GLY A 288 -8.22 -4.23 21.49
C GLY A 288 -7.56 -3.65 20.23
N TYR A 289 -7.12 -4.52 19.31
CA TYR A 289 -6.56 -4.10 18.02
C TYR A 289 -7.61 -3.43 17.13
N ILE A 290 -8.83 -3.97 17.09
CA ILE A 290 -9.95 -3.41 16.32
C ILE A 290 -10.28 -1.99 16.79
N MET A 291 -10.44 -1.82 18.11
CA MET A 291 -10.74 -0.53 18.72
C MET A 291 -9.58 0.44 18.52
N GLY A 292 -8.34 -0.02 18.66
CA GLY A 292 -7.14 0.77 18.39
C GLY A 292 -7.09 1.29 16.94
N LEU A 293 -7.30 0.44 15.94
CA LEU A 293 -7.32 0.85 14.54
C LEU A 293 -8.43 1.87 14.24
N ARG A 294 -9.61 1.72 14.85
CA ARG A 294 -10.73 2.65 14.68
C ARG A 294 -10.51 3.99 15.35
N LEU A 295 -10.17 3.98 16.64
CA LEU A 295 -9.97 5.19 17.44
C LEU A 295 -8.84 6.04 16.87
N ASN A 296 -7.80 5.40 16.34
CA ASN A 296 -6.69 6.08 15.69
C ASN A 296 -6.97 6.48 14.22
N GLY A 297 -8.16 6.18 13.69
CA GLY A 297 -8.58 6.59 12.34
C GLY A 297 -7.90 5.83 11.20
N TRP A 298 -7.46 4.59 11.41
CA TRP A 298 -6.88 3.73 10.38
C TRP A 298 -7.94 3.05 9.51
N VAL A 299 -9.12 2.75 10.07
CA VAL A 299 -10.21 2.06 9.37
C VAL A 299 -11.57 2.70 9.71
N ASN A 300 -12.43 2.90 8.70
CA ASN A 300 -13.71 3.59 8.84
C ASN A 300 -14.94 2.66 9.00
N THR A 301 -14.87 1.38 8.60
CA THR A 301 -16.00 0.43 8.62
C THR A 301 -15.61 -0.95 9.17
N LEU A 302 -16.57 -1.67 9.77
CA LEU A 302 -16.40 -3.06 10.28
C LEU A 302 -16.47 -4.08 9.15
N SER A 303 -17.01 -3.72 7.98
CA SER A 303 -17.05 -4.59 6.82
C SER A 303 -15.75 -4.46 6.02
N VAL A 304 -15.00 -5.55 5.92
CA VAL A 304 -13.81 -5.70 5.08
C VAL A 304 -14.21 -6.53 3.87
N PHE A 305 -15.01 -5.99 2.94
CA PHE A 305 -15.15 -6.51 1.56
C PHE A 305 -15.56 -5.37 0.62
#